data_AF-A0AAU6BFM5-F1
#
_entry.id   AF-A0AAU6BFM5-F1
#
_cell.length_a   1.000
_cell.length_b   1.000
_cell.length_c   1.000
_cell.angle_alpha   90.00
_cell.angle_beta   90.00
_cell.angle_gamma   90.00
#
_symmetry.space_group_name_H-M   'P 1'
#
loop_
_entity.id
_entity.type
_entity.pdbx_description
1 polymer ?
#
loop_
_entity_poly.entity_id
_entity_poly.type
_entity_poly.pdbx_seq_one_letter_code
_entity_poly.pdbx_strand_id
1 'polypeptide(L)'
;MKGSRLELHDLVFGGVVTVDTAAGPKRVLKFSAGSVTIRDLKMAVPVGPQIQHIDGAPGSTSTLRGGGITMYVESLTGTLSGVEGVPVPPVLRLHLTPDTIPQWLYDTVGKLDLKLQLGLDDADINQAGQTGGKLAIPGIHGYGTPR
;
A
#
# COMPACT_ATOMS: atom_id res chain seq x y z
N MET A 1 -2.71 -7.35 0.94
CA MET A 1 -1.71 -7.58 -0.12
C MET A 1 -0.35 -7.60 0.53
N LYS A 2 0.51 -8.54 0.14
CA LYS A 2 1.86 -8.72 0.65
C LYS A 2 2.87 -8.69 -0.48
N GLY A 3 4.11 -8.33 -0.16
CA GLY A 3 5.25 -8.42 -1.05
C GLY A 3 6.55 -8.44 -0.27
N SER A 4 7.59 -9.07 -0.83
CA SER A 4 8.92 -9.10 -0.21
C SER A 4 9.62 -7.74 -0.25
N ARG A 5 9.31 -6.93 -1.28
CA ARG A 5 9.72 -5.53 -1.40
C ARG A 5 8.63 -4.72 -2.09
N LEU A 6 8.33 -3.57 -1.53
CA LEU A 6 7.39 -2.58 -2.05
C LEU A 6 8.14 -1.27 -2.26
N GLU A 7 8.02 -0.67 -3.43
CA GLU A 7 8.52 0.69 -3.68
C GLU A 7 7.39 1.57 -4.20
N LEU A 8 7.24 2.73 -3.58
CA LEU A 8 6.24 3.73 -3.87
C LEU A 8 6.97 4.98 -4.33
N HIS A 9 6.75 5.38 -5.59
CA HIS A 9 7.37 6.58 -6.16
C HIS A 9 6.35 7.69 -6.30
N ASP A 10 6.81 8.93 -6.14
CA ASP A 10 5.97 10.13 -6.05
C ASP A 10 4.84 9.96 -5.03
N LEU A 11 5.17 9.32 -3.90
CA LEU A 11 4.22 9.05 -2.83
C LEU A 11 3.86 10.37 -2.14
N VAL A 12 2.57 10.68 -2.12
CA VAL A 12 2.00 11.81 -1.37
C VAL A 12 1.01 11.25 -0.37
N PHE A 13 1.14 11.69 0.88
CA PHE A 13 0.22 11.30 1.93
C PHE A 13 -0.95 12.29 2.02
N GLY A 14 -2.16 11.80 1.74
CA GLY A 14 -3.40 12.57 1.75
C GLY A 14 -4.12 12.60 3.10
N GLY A 15 -3.48 12.10 4.17
CA GLY A 15 -4.04 12.09 5.53
C GLY A 15 -4.98 10.92 5.83
N VAL A 16 -5.75 11.04 6.91
CA VAL A 16 -6.80 10.08 7.28
C VAL A 16 -8.12 10.57 6.74
N VAL A 17 -8.82 9.70 6.02
CA VAL A 17 -10.16 9.95 5.47
C VAL A 17 -11.12 8.87 5.93
N THR A 18 -12.42 9.16 5.86
CA THR A 18 -13.47 8.16 6.03
C THR A 18 -13.97 7.74 4.66
N VAL A 19 -14.01 6.43 4.41
CA VAL A 19 -14.60 5.84 3.20
C VAL A 19 -15.82 5.00 3.57
N ASP A 20 -16.85 5.04 2.75
CA ASP A 20 -18.03 4.20 2.93
C ASP A 20 -17.78 2.83 2.29
N THR A 21 -17.88 1.78 3.11
CA THR A 21 -17.75 0.39 2.66
C THR A 21 -19.09 -0.33 2.81
N ALA A 22 -19.23 -1.51 2.20
CA ALA A 22 -20.42 -2.34 2.39
C ALA A 22 -20.65 -2.74 3.87
N ALA A 23 -19.60 -2.73 4.70
CA ALA A 23 -19.68 -3.01 6.13
C ALA A 23 -19.90 -1.74 7.00
N GLY A 24 -20.02 -0.56 6.38
CA GLY A 24 -20.16 0.74 7.05
C GLY A 24 -18.97 1.68 6.83
N PRO A 25 -19.05 2.92 7.36
CA PRO A 25 -17.97 3.90 7.26
C PRO A 25 -16.71 3.43 7.96
N LYS A 26 -15.56 3.65 7.35
CA LYS A 26 -14.26 3.23 7.89
C LYS A 26 -13.20 4.30 7.70
N ARG A 27 -12.43 4.56 8.76
CA ARG A 27 -11.26 5.45 8.69
C ARG A 27 -10.09 4.72 8.04
N VAL A 28 -9.42 5.38 7.11
CA VAL A 28 -8.32 4.82 6.32
C VAL A 28 -7.27 5.88 6.04
N LEU A 29 -6.03 5.45 5.84
CA LEU A 29 -4.94 6.27 5.33
C LEU A 29 -5.12 6.44 3.82
N LYS A 30 -5.06 7.68 3.33
CA LYS A 30 -5.12 7.98 1.88
C LYS A 30 -3.71 8.28 1.38
N PHE A 31 -3.31 7.61 0.31
CA PHE A 31 -2.06 7.88 -0.40
C PHE A 31 -2.33 8.09 -1.88
N SER A 32 -1.55 8.96 -2.53
CA SER A 32 -1.38 8.93 -3.99
C SER A 32 0.05 8.58 -4.35
N ALA A 33 0.24 7.94 -5.51
CA ALA A 33 1.55 7.57 -6.00
C ALA A 33 1.61 7.73 -7.53
N GLY A 34 2.80 8.04 -8.05
CA GLY A 34 3.07 8.02 -9.49
C GLY A 34 3.23 6.60 -10.01
N SER A 35 3.89 5.74 -9.23
CA SER A 35 4.04 4.32 -9.54
C SER A 35 4.30 3.45 -8.30
N VAL A 36 3.96 2.16 -8.39
CA VAL A 36 4.22 1.17 -7.34
C VAL A 36 4.89 -0.07 -7.92
N THR A 37 5.96 -0.56 -7.32
CA THR A 37 6.53 -1.89 -7.61
C THR A 37 6.29 -2.81 -6.43
N ILE A 38 5.90 -4.06 -6.71
CA ILE A 38 5.72 -5.09 -5.67
C ILE A 38 6.44 -6.35 -6.11
N ARG A 39 7.50 -6.71 -5.38
CA ARG A 39 8.19 -8.00 -5.56
C ARG A 39 7.45 -9.09 -4.81
N ASP A 40 7.33 -10.27 -5.43
CA ASP A 40 6.64 -11.44 -4.87
C ASP A 40 5.20 -11.13 -4.42
N LEU A 41 4.45 -10.45 -5.29
CA LEU A 41 3.08 -10.01 -5.01
C LEU A 41 2.20 -11.20 -4.61
N LYS A 42 1.54 -11.07 -3.46
CA LYS A 42 0.46 -11.95 -3.01
C LYS A 42 -0.74 -11.13 -2.58
N MET A 43 -1.89 -11.36 -3.17
CA MET A 43 -3.13 -10.67 -2.81
C MET A 43 -4.15 -11.69 -2.31
N ALA A 44 -4.95 -11.29 -1.34
CA ALA A 44 -6.05 -12.08 -0.83
C ALA A 44 -7.28 -11.16 -0.77
N VAL A 45 -8.35 -11.55 -1.45
CA VAL A 45 -9.58 -10.77 -1.60
C VAL A 45 -10.75 -11.64 -1.13
N PRO A 46 -11.49 -11.23 -0.09
CA PRO A 46 -12.70 -11.94 0.31
C PRO A 46 -13.78 -11.84 -0.76
N VAL A 47 -14.34 -12.98 -1.17
CA VAL A 47 -15.45 -13.09 -2.12
C VAL A 47 -16.48 -14.06 -1.57
N GLY A 48 -17.51 -13.52 -0.91
CA GLY A 48 -18.52 -14.32 -0.21
C GLY A 48 -17.88 -15.22 0.87
N PRO A 49 -18.11 -16.55 0.84
CA PRO A 49 -17.55 -17.51 1.80
C PRO A 49 -16.11 -17.96 1.48
N GLN A 50 -15.49 -17.41 0.42
CA GLN A 50 -14.14 -17.78 -0.01
C GLN A 50 -13.19 -16.58 0.06
N ILE A 51 -11.89 -16.90 0.05
CA ILE A 51 -10.81 -15.95 -0.19
C ILE A 51 -10.21 -16.29 -1.55
N GLN A 52 -10.26 -15.34 -2.48
CA GLN A 52 -9.54 -15.44 -3.74
C GLN A 52 -8.12 -14.89 -3.55
N HIS A 53 -7.15 -15.71 -3.89
CA HIS A 53 -5.74 -15.36 -3.90
C HIS A 53 -5.31 -15.01 -5.33
N ILE A 54 -4.47 -13.98 -5.46
CA ILE A 54 -3.88 -13.58 -6.75
C ILE A 54 -2.39 -13.31 -6.50
N ASP A 55 -1.56 -14.16 -7.09
CA ASP A 55 -0.13 -14.16 -6.89
C ASP A 55 0.62 -13.88 -8.20
N GLY A 56 1.77 -13.22 -8.09
CA GLY A 56 2.76 -13.19 -9.16
C GLY A 56 3.66 -14.43 -9.13
N ALA A 57 4.38 -14.70 -10.22
CA ALA A 57 5.37 -15.77 -10.23
C ALA A 57 6.46 -15.53 -9.17
N PRO A 58 7.06 -16.59 -8.58
CA PRO A 58 8.15 -16.45 -7.62
C PRO A 58 9.30 -15.60 -8.18
N GLY A 59 9.78 -14.64 -7.40
CA GLY A 59 10.83 -13.70 -7.75
C GLY A 59 10.41 -12.62 -8.76
N SER A 60 9.16 -12.62 -9.22
CA SER A 60 8.65 -11.62 -10.15
C SER A 60 8.39 -10.27 -9.48
N THR A 61 8.29 -9.22 -10.29
CA THR A 61 7.96 -7.87 -9.83
C THR A 61 6.73 -7.36 -10.57
N SER A 62 5.65 -7.21 -9.83
CA SER A 62 4.42 -6.59 -10.29
C SER A 62 4.56 -5.08 -10.32
N THR A 63 3.88 -4.43 -11.26
CA THR A 63 3.93 -2.98 -11.42
C THR A 63 2.53 -2.39 -11.49
N LEU A 64 2.35 -1.27 -10.80
CA LEU A 64 1.19 -0.40 -10.95
C LEU A 64 1.68 0.90 -11.59
N ARG A 65 1.18 1.21 -12.79
CA ARG A 65 1.66 2.33 -13.64
C ARG A 65 0.49 3.09 -14.28
N GLY A 66 0.76 4.24 -14.87
CA GLY A 66 -0.26 5.01 -15.63
C GLY A 66 -0.83 6.23 -14.90
N GLY A 67 -0.20 6.65 -13.79
CA GLY A 67 -0.59 7.86 -13.05
C GLY A 67 -1.92 7.75 -12.31
N GLY A 68 -2.18 8.73 -11.43
CA GLY A 68 -3.47 8.84 -10.72
C GLY A 68 -3.77 7.70 -9.76
N ILE A 69 -2.76 6.97 -9.29
CA ILE A 69 -2.95 5.88 -8.32
C ILE A 69 -3.33 6.52 -7.00
N THR A 70 -4.51 6.19 -6.48
CA THR A 70 -4.94 6.53 -5.13
C THR A 70 -5.23 5.25 -4.37
N MET A 71 -4.64 5.11 -3.19
CA MET A 71 -4.78 3.94 -2.32
C MET A 71 -5.43 4.36 -1.01
N TYR A 72 -6.41 3.57 -0.58
CA TYR A 72 -7.07 3.68 0.71
C TYR A 72 -6.63 2.49 1.55
N VAL A 73 -5.88 2.74 2.61
CA VAL A 73 -5.12 1.74 3.35
C VAL A 73 -5.56 1.74 4.81
N GLU A 74 -5.99 0.59 5.30
CA GLU A 74 -6.34 0.39 6.71
C GLU A 74 -5.09 0.23 7.57
N SER A 75 -4.11 -0.50 7.05
CA SER A 75 -2.80 -0.64 7.66
C SER A 75 -1.71 -0.85 6.62
N LEU A 76 -0.53 -0.28 6.89
CA LEU A 76 0.69 -0.48 6.13
C LEU A 76 1.79 -0.85 7.11
N THR A 77 2.39 -2.03 6.92
CA THR A 77 3.53 -2.47 7.71
C THR A 77 4.68 -2.89 6.81
N GLY A 78 5.90 -2.77 7.31
CA GLY A 78 7.11 -3.17 6.60
C GLY A 78 8.36 -2.63 7.28
N THR A 79 9.52 -3.13 6.89
CA THR A 79 10.81 -2.59 7.33
C THR A 79 11.27 -1.54 6.33
N LEU A 80 11.57 -0.34 6.80
CA LEU A 80 12.01 0.75 5.93
C LEU A 80 13.36 0.42 5.30
N SER A 81 13.38 0.26 3.98
CA SER A 81 14.59 -0.07 3.20
C SER A 81 15.13 1.10 2.40
N GLY A 82 14.35 2.19 2.28
CA GLY A 82 14.83 3.46 1.77
C GLY A 82 13.76 4.55 1.84
N VAL A 83 14.19 5.78 2.15
CA VAL A 83 13.40 7.00 1.94
C VAL A 83 14.32 8.04 1.33
N GLU A 84 14.00 8.53 0.13
CA GLU A 84 14.78 9.59 -0.48
C GLU A 84 14.54 10.92 0.27
N GLY A 85 15.62 11.59 0.70
CA GLY A 85 15.56 12.91 1.34
C GLY A 85 15.39 12.92 2.86
N VAL A 86 15.37 11.77 3.55
CA VAL A 86 15.25 11.70 5.02
C VAL A 86 16.31 10.77 5.61
N PRO A 87 17.14 11.21 6.58
CA PRO A 87 18.02 10.31 7.32
C PRO A 87 17.18 9.35 8.16
N VAL A 88 17.19 8.06 7.79
CA VAL A 88 16.43 7.01 8.46
C VAL A 88 17.29 6.26 9.47
N PRO A 89 16.74 5.83 10.63
CA PRO A 89 17.46 4.98 11.57
C PRO A 89 17.92 3.68 10.92
N PRO A 90 18.98 3.01 11.46
CA PRO A 90 19.57 1.82 10.83
C PRO A 90 18.58 0.68 10.57
N VAL A 91 17.53 0.55 11.39
CA VAL A 91 16.38 -0.32 11.13
C VAL A 91 15.13 0.34 11.73
N LEU A 92 14.18 0.74 10.89
CA LEU A 92 12.88 1.25 11.32
C LEU A 92 11.77 0.35 10.77
N ARG A 93 11.11 -0.40 11.65
CA ARG A 93 9.89 -1.12 11.26
C ARG A 93 8.70 -0.18 11.37
N LEU A 94 8.04 0.04 10.25
CA LEU A 94 6.86 0.88 10.15
C LEU A 94 5.61 0.03 10.41
N HIS A 95 4.70 0.60 11.19
CA HIS A 95 3.33 0.15 11.34
C HIS A 95 2.45 1.39 11.35
N LEU A 96 1.83 1.67 10.20
CA LEU A 96 0.95 2.80 10.01
C LEU A 96 -0.50 2.33 9.95
N THR A 97 -1.32 2.93 10.79
CA THR A 97 -2.78 2.87 10.80
C THR A 97 -3.34 4.29 11.00
N PRO A 98 -4.64 4.53 10.72
CA PRO A 98 -5.29 5.80 10.98
C PRO A 98 -5.23 6.32 12.43
N ASP A 99 -4.91 5.44 13.40
CA ASP A 99 -4.87 5.79 14.82
C ASP A 99 -3.42 5.90 15.35
N THR A 100 -2.44 5.39 14.62
CA THR A 100 -1.02 5.46 15.02
C THR A 100 -0.33 6.76 14.62
N ILE A 101 -0.81 7.46 13.60
CA ILE A 101 -0.18 8.71 13.17
C ILE A 101 -0.76 9.88 14.00
N PRO A 102 0.09 10.75 14.61
CA PRO A 102 -0.37 11.91 15.35
C PRO A 102 -1.09 12.92 14.46
N GLN A 103 -2.13 13.59 14.98
CA GLN A 103 -2.96 14.48 14.17
C GLN A 103 -2.15 15.59 13.48
N TRP A 104 -1.22 16.19 14.21
CA TRP A 104 -0.32 17.24 13.73
C TRP A 104 0.57 16.80 12.56
N LEU A 105 0.92 15.49 12.49
CA LEU A 105 1.79 14.95 11.45
C LEU A 105 1.05 14.85 10.12
N TYR A 106 -0.25 14.49 10.13
CA TYR A 106 -1.10 14.54 8.93
C TYR A 106 -1.18 15.95 8.36
N ASP A 107 -1.50 16.92 9.22
CA ASP A 107 -1.72 18.31 8.81
C ASP A 107 -0.44 18.94 8.26
N THR A 108 0.73 18.52 8.75
CA THR A 108 2.01 19.04 8.30
C THR A 108 2.44 18.40 6.99
N VAL A 109 2.46 17.06 6.91
CA VAL A 109 2.92 16.34 5.70
C VAL A 109 1.97 16.58 4.52
N GLY A 110 0.66 16.58 4.76
CA GLY A 110 -0.34 16.84 3.71
C GLY A 110 -0.29 18.25 3.13
N LYS A 111 0.22 19.24 3.89
CA LYS A 111 0.39 20.63 3.41
C LYS A 111 1.68 20.87 2.64
N LEU A 112 2.67 19.99 2.80
CA LEU A 112 4.00 20.18 2.22
C LEU A 112 4.10 19.67 0.77
N ASP A 113 3.05 19.03 0.22
CA ASP A 113 3.01 18.40 -1.11
C ASP A 113 4.32 17.65 -1.46
N LEU A 114 4.89 16.99 -0.45
CA LEU A 114 6.17 16.30 -0.58
C LEU A 114 5.94 15.01 -1.35
N LYS A 115 6.61 14.92 -2.51
CA LYS A 115 6.74 13.67 -3.25
C LYS A 115 7.90 12.88 -2.67
N LEU A 116 7.58 11.74 -2.08
CA LEU A 116 8.56 10.86 -1.45
C LEU A 116 8.76 9.59 -2.28
N GLN A 117 9.95 9.02 -2.18
CA GLN A 117 10.18 7.63 -2.54
C GLN A 117 10.22 6.81 -1.25
N LEU A 118 9.35 5.80 -1.13
CA LEU A 118 9.26 4.94 0.04
C LEU A 118 9.51 3.48 -0.36
N GLY A 119 10.55 2.88 0.20
CA GLY A 119 10.87 1.45 0.10
C GLY A 119 10.55 0.71 1.39
N LEU A 120 9.79 -0.38 1.29
CA LEU A 120 9.48 -1.29 2.38
C LEU A 120 9.87 -2.72 2.01
N ASP A 121 10.66 -3.35 2.87
CA ASP A 121 10.86 -4.80 2.85
C ASP A 121 9.80 -5.48 3.72
N ASP A 122 9.43 -6.72 3.36
CA ASP A 122 8.38 -7.49 4.03
C ASP A 122 7.08 -6.70 4.23
N ALA A 123 6.62 -6.10 3.13
CA ALA A 123 5.46 -5.23 3.13
C ALA A 123 4.17 -6.04 3.29
N ASP A 124 3.31 -5.60 4.21
CA ASP A 124 1.93 -6.07 4.36
C ASP A 124 0.99 -4.87 4.39
N ILE A 125 0.12 -4.80 3.40
CA ILE A 125 -0.82 -3.71 3.16
C ILE A 125 -2.23 -4.26 3.24
N ASN A 126 -2.99 -3.78 4.21
CA ASN A 126 -4.42 -4.00 4.25
C ASN A 126 -5.12 -2.83 3.53
N GLN A 127 -5.69 -3.08 2.35
CA GLN A 127 -6.31 -2.05 1.53
C GLN A 127 -7.84 -2.09 1.70
N ALA A 128 -8.43 -0.91 1.87
CA ALA A 128 -9.88 -0.70 1.79
C ALA A 128 -10.34 -0.39 0.36
N GLY A 129 -9.41 0.04 -0.51
CA GLY A 129 -9.71 0.31 -1.91
C GLY A 129 -8.54 0.93 -2.66
N GLN A 130 -8.64 0.95 -3.99
CA GLN A 130 -7.70 1.61 -4.88
C GLN A 130 -8.42 2.13 -6.11
N THR A 131 -7.97 3.26 -6.63
CA THR A 131 -8.42 3.81 -7.91
C THR A 131 -7.23 4.21 -8.77
N GLY A 132 -7.39 4.11 -10.09
CA GLY A 132 -6.34 4.46 -11.04
C GLY A 132 -5.21 3.44 -11.10
N GLY A 133 -4.30 3.69 -12.03
CA GLY A 133 -3.23 2.77 -12.39
C GLY A 133 -3.69 1.53 -13.16
N LYS A 134 -2.74 0.94 -13.89
CA LYS A 134 -2.83 -0.35 -14.55
C LYS A 134 -1.88 -1.31 -13.85
N LEU A 135 -2.45 -2.37 -13.28
CA LEU A 135 -1.70 -3.42 -12.60
C LEU A 135 -1.23 -4.46 -13.63
N ALA A 136 0.07 -4.72 -13.68
CA ALA A 136 0.67 -5.80 -14.45
C ALA A 136 1.35 -6.78 -13.49
N ILE A 137 0.97 -8.05 -13.60
CA ILE A 137 1.43 -9.14 -12.72
C ILE A 137 2.07 -10.22 -13.60
N PRO A 138 3.40 -10.30 -13.67
CA PRO A 138 4.07 -11.36 -14.42
C PRO A 138 3.77 -12.74 -13.83
N GLY A 139 3.35 -13.67 -14.70
CA GLY A 139 3.02 -15.03 -14.30
C GLY A 139 1.85 -15.11 -13.30
N ILE A 140 0.87 -14.23 -13.46
CA ILE A 140 -0.32 -14.18 -12.61
C ILE A 140 -0.97 -15.56 -12.48
N HIS A 141 -1.22 -15.97 -11.24
CA HIS A 141 -1.99 -17.17 -10.94
C HIS A 141 -2.99 -16.86 -9.81
N GLY A 142 -4.18 -17.45 -9.90
CA GLY A 142 -5.22 -17.24 -8.90
C GLY A 142 -5.80 -18.56 -8.42
N TYR A 143 -6.11 -18.64 -7.13
CA TYR A 143 -6.68 -19.82 -6.49
C TYR A 143 -7.59 -19.42 -5.33
N GLY A 144 -8.59 -20.24 -5.02
CA GLY A 144 -9.54 -19.97 -3.94
C GLY A 144 -9.28 -20.84 -2.72
N THR A 145 -9.46 -20.29 -1.53
CA THR A 145 -9.53 -21.04 -0.27
C THR A 145 -10.82 -20.72 0.48
N PRO A 146 -11.31 -21.62 1.35
CA PRO A 146 -12.34 -21.26 2.32
C PRO A 146 -11.90 -20.06 3.18
N ARG A 147 -12.87 -19.25 3.61
CA ARG A 147 -12.65 -18.11 4.51
C ARG A 147 -12.48 -18.53 5.97
#